data_AF-A0A497JIU3-F1
#
_entry.id   AF-A0A497JIU3-F1
#
_cell.length_a   1.000
_cell.length_b   1.000
_cell.length_c   1.000
_cell.angle_alpha   90.00
_cell.angle_beta   90.00
_cell.angle_gamma   90.00
#
_symmetry.space_group_name_H-M   'P 1'
#
loop_
_entity.id
_entity.type
_entity.pdbx_description
1 polymer ?
#
loop_
_entity_poly.entity_id
_entity_poly.type
_entity_poly.pdbx_seq_one_letter_code
_entity_poly.pdbx_strand_id
1 'polypeptide(L)'
;MAAAVATILTGVYTKRPFAMAPYMGENAFFTYAVVLALGVSWSVALGAVFVAGLIFLVVTLAGVRKAVTEAIPPFLSASWAVAIGLFLLFIGMANAGISLPGIPGAPVVAGNFSSLNVIVVLVGLVVTLYLLIKRVLGSILIGIVVTMVLGFILGFLGFGESFPKAVPQVFGPLPNWGEVFLKLDIVGALSTVVLIPII
;
A
#
# COMPACT_ATOMS: atom_id res chain seq x y z
N MET A 1 2.98 10.34 -7.06
CA MET A 1 3.31 11.00 -8.34
C MET A 1 3.28 10.04 -9.52
N ALA A 2 3.89 8.84 -9.42
CA ALA A 2 3.85 7.83 -10.50
C ALA A 2 2.43 7.53 -11.02
N ALA A 3 1.45 7.35 -10.11
CA ALA A 3 0.04 7.15 -10.46
C ALA A 3 -0.60 8.32 -11.23
N ALA A 4 -0.25 9.56 -10.88
CA ALA A 4 -0.74 10.75 -11.57
C ALA A 4 -0.16 10.83 -12.99
N VAL A 5 1.15 10.61 -13.14
CA VAL A 5 1.83 10.58 -14.44
C VAL A 5 1.28 9.46 -15.31
N ALA A 6 1.12 8.25 -14.76
CA ALA A 6 0.58 7.11 -15.47
C ALA A 6 -0.88 7.35 -15.92
N THR A 7 -1.73 7.90 -15.03
CA THR A 7 -3.12 8.23 -15.38
C THR A 7 -3.19 9.29 -16.49
N ILE A 8 -2.36 10.33 -16.43
CA ILE A 8 -2.27 11.36 -17.48
C ILE A 8 -1.80 10.73 -18.80
N LEU A 9 -0.74 9.92 -18.78
CA LEU A 9 -0.23 9.23 -19.96
C LEU A 9 -1.29 8.30 -20.58
N THR A 10 -2.00 7.51 -19.77
CA THR A 10 -3.05 6.62 -20.26
C THR A 10 -4.23 7.40 -20.84
N GLY A 11 -4.59 8.53 -20.23
CA GLY A 11 -5.63 9.43 -20.72
C GLY A 11 -5.27 10.12 -22.04
N VAL A 12 -4.04 10.60 -22.18
CA VAL A 12 -3.60 11.36 -23.37
C VAL A 12 -3.18 10.44 -24.52
N TYR A 13 -2.38 9.41 -24.24
CA TYR A 13 -1.80 8.54 -25.27
C TYR A 13 -2.77 7.46 -25.75
N THR A 14 -3.38 6.74 -24.81
CA THR A 14 -4.32 5.65 -25.13
C THR A 14 -5.77 6.09 -25.27
N LYS A 15 -6.10 7.36 -24.94
CA LYS A 15 -7.47 7.93 -24.96
C LYS A 15 -8.49 7.08 -24.20
N ARG A 16 -8.05 6.38 -23.14
CA ARG A 16 -8.90 5.58 -22.27
C ARG A 16 -8.95 6.22 -20.88
N PRO A 17 -10.14 6.57 -20.36
CA PRO A 17 -10.27 7.24 -19.07
C PRO A 17 -10.18 6.22 -17.93
N PHE A 18 -9.02 5.58 -17.77
CA PHE A 18 -8.74 4.69 -16.65
C PHE A 18 -7.85 5.40 -15.63
N ALA A 19 -8.34 5.50 -14.39
CA ALA A 19 -7.56 5.99 -13.27
C ALA A 19 -6.59 4.88 -12.83
N MET A 20 -5.29 5.13 -12.99
CA MET A 20 -4.24 4.22 -12.56
C MET A 20 -3.89 4.57 -11.12
N ALA A 21 -4.41 3.79 -10.17
CA ALA A 21 -4.03 3.90 -8.77
C ALA A 21 -2.70 3.15 -8.53
N PRO A 22 -1.85 3.63 -7.61
CA PRO A 22 -0.69 2.85 -7.21
C PRO A 22 -1.17 1.57 -6.55
N TYR A 23 -0.54 0.45 -6.89
CA TYR A 23 -0.86 -0.82 -6.27
C TYR A 23 -0.28 -0.86 -4.85
N MET A 24 -1.09 -0.44 -3.88
CA MET A 24 -0.65 -0.26 -2.49
C MET A 24 -0.22 -1.57 -1.81
N GLY A 25 -0.72 -2.72 -2.28
CA GLY A 25 -0.34 -4.03 -1.72
C GLY A 25 1.15 -4.34 -1.90
N GLU A 26 1.71 -4.05 -3.07
CA GLU A 26 3.13 -4.28 -3.36
C GLU A 26 4.02 -3.26 -2.65
N ASN A 27 3.58 -2.00 -2.51
CA ASN A 27 4.29 -1.01 -1.70
C ASN A 27 4.42 -1.46 -0.24
N ALA A 28 3.35 -2.05 0.31
CA ALA A 28 3.34 -2.58 1.66
C ALA A 28 4.21 -3.85 1.78
N PHE A 29 4.15 -4.77 0.82
CA PHE A 29 5.03 -5.94 0.78
C PHE A 29 6.51 -5.53 0.72
N PHE A 30 6.86 -4.62 -0.19
CA PHE A 30 8.21 -4.08 -0.33
C PHE A 30 8.74 -3.50 0.98
N THR A 31 7.93 -2.67 1.65
CA THR A 31 8.37 -1.99 2.87
C THR A 31 8.45 -2.95 4.06
N TYR A 32 7.37 -3.70 4.32
CA TYR A 32 7.26 -4.49 5.55
C TYR A 32 7.93 -5.86 5.44
N ALA A 33 7.84 -6.54 4.30
CA ALA A 33 8.46 -7.86 4.13
C ALA A 33 9.92 -7.74 3.69
N VAL A 34 10.20 -6.97 2.64
CA VAL A 34 11.55 -6.94 2.05
C VAL A 34 12.50 -6.05 2.85
N VAL A 35 12.12 -4.81 3.13
CA VAL A 35 13.02 -3.87 3.81
C VAL A 35 13.08 -4.13 5.31
N LEU A 36 11.93 -4.25 5.96
CA LEU A 36 11.86 -4.38 7.42
C LEU A 36 12.09 -5.82 7.91
N ALA A 37 11.42 -6.82 7.34
CA ALA A 37 11.55 -8.20 7.85
C ALA A 37 12.82 -8.92 7.38
N LEU A 38 13.24 -8.75 6.12
CA LEU A 38 14.50 -9.32 5.62
C LEU A 38 15.74 -8.44 5.90
N GLY A 39 15.54 -7.21 6.42
CA GLY A 39 16.63 -6.29 6.75
C GLY A 39 17.42 -5.79 5.54
N VAL A 40 16.87 -5.90 4.33
CA VAL A 40 17.52 -5.48 3.09
C VAL A 40 17.40 -3.97 2.96
N SER A 41 18.50 -3.30 2.59
CA SER A 41 18.43 -1.85 2.33
C SER A 41 17.46 -1.56 1.18
N TRP A 42 16.71 -0.47 1.29
CA TRP A 42 15.72 -0.09 0.27
C TRP A 42 16.34 0.08 -1.13
N SER A 43 17.61 0.49 -1.22
CA SER A 43 18.37 0.63 -2.47
C SER A 43 18.66 -0.71 -3.15
N VAL A 44 18.97 -1.75 -2.37
CA VAL A 44 19.17 -3.11 -2.86
C VAL A 44 17.82 -3.72 -3.26
N ALA A 45 16.77 -3.51 -2.47
CA ALA A 45 15.43 -3.99 -2.79
C ALA A 45 14.89 -3.37 -4.10
N LEU A 46 15.11 -2.07 -4.34
CA LEU A 46 14.79 -1.44 -5.63
C LEU A 46 15.60 -2.05 -6.79
N GLY A 47 16.87 -2.40 -6.56
CA GLY A 47 17.70 -3.09 -7.54
C GLY A 47 17.12 -4.47 -7.91
N ALA A 48 16.65 -5.23 -6.93
CA ALA A 48 16.02 -6.52 -7.16
C ALA A 48 14.71 -6.40 -7.96
N VAL A 49 13.84 -5.42 -7.62
CA VAL A 49 12.61 -5.15 -8.38
C VAL A 49 12.91 -4.74 -9.82
N PHE A 50 13.97 -3.96 -10.06
CA PHE A 50 14.40 -3.60 -11.41
C PHE A 50 14.85 -4.81 -12.23
N VAL A 51 15.66 -5.70 -11.65
CA VAL A 51 16.09 -6.95 -12.29
C VAL A 51 14.90 -7.87 -12.56
N ALA A 52 13.98 -8.02 -11.61
CA ALA A 52 12.74 -8.78 -11.79
C ALA A 52 11.90 -8.23 -12.95
N GLY A 53 11.77 -6.89 -13.04
CA GLY A 53 11.10 -6.22 -14.15
C GLY A 53 11.77 -6.47 -15.51
N LEU A 54 13.10 -6.51 -15.56
CA LEU A 54 13.84 -6.82 -16.78
C LEU A 54 13.65 -8.29 -17.21
N ILE A 55 13.71 -9.23 -16.27
CA ILE A 55 13.43 -10.65 -16.51
C ILE A 55 11.99 -10.80 -17.03
N PHE A 56 11.02 -10.17 -16.38
CA PHE A 56 9.62 -10.21 -16.80
C PHE A 56 9.41 -9.62 -18.20
N LEU A 57 10.13 -8.56 -18.55
CA LEU A 57 10.10 -7.98 -19.89
C LEU A 57 10.62 -8.97 -20.93
N VAL A 58 11.75 -9.63 -20.67
CA VAL A 58 12.31 -10.66 -21.56
C VAL A 58 11.35 -11.83 -21.74
N VAL A 59 10.77 -12.35 -20.65
CA VAL A 59 9.78 -13.45 -20.67
C VAL A 59 8.52 -13.06 -21.45
N THR A 60 8.08 -11.79 -21.30
CA THR A 60 6.93 -11.27 -22.02
C THR A 60 7.19 -11.13 -23.52
N LEU A 61 8.36 -10.64 -23.91
CA LEU A 61 8.78 -10.54 -25.31
C LEU A 61 8.98 -11.92 -25.95
N ALA A 62 9.42 -12.91 -25.17
CA ALA A 62 9.54 -14.30 -25.61
C ALA A 62 8.17 -15.01 -25.82
N GLY A 63 7.04 -14.33 -25.57
CA GLY A 63 5.70 -14.88 -25.84
C GLY A 63 5.19 -15.90 -24.82
N VAL A 64 5.97 -16.17 -23.76
CA VAL A 64 5.65 -17.19 -22.73
C VAL A 64 4.51 -16.74 -21.81
N ARG A 65 4.16 -15.45 -21.82
CA ARG A 65 3.11 -14.84 -20.98
C ARG A 65 1.81 -15.64 -20.97
N LYS A 66 1.33 -16.08 -22.14
CA LYS A 66 0.05 -16.77 -22.26
C LYS A 66 0.06 -18.13 -21.56
N ALA A 67 1.15 -18.88 -21.72
CA ALA A 67 1.34 -20.17 -21.05
C ALA A 67 1.38 -20.03 -19.53
N VAL A 68 2.04 -18.99 -19.01
CA VAL A 68 2.08 -18.71 -17.56
C VAL A 68 0.68 -18.36 -17.02
N THR A 69 -0.07 -17.52 -17.73
CA THR A 69 -1.42 -17.15 -17.28
C THR A 69 -2.42 -18.29 -17.35
N GLU A 70 -2.29 -19.21 -18.32
CA GLU A 70 -3.15 -20.38 -18.45
C GLU A 70 -2.79 -21.49 -17.45
N ALA A 71 -1.53 -21.53 -16.99
CA ALA A 71 -1.07 -22.48 -15.98
C ALA A 71 -1.61 -22.18 -14.57
N ILE A 72 -2.03 -20.93 -14.29
CA ILE A 72 -2.53 -20.52 -12.98
C ILE A 72 -4.03 -20.81 -12.88
N PRO A 73 -4.46 -21.73 -11.99
CA PRO A 73 -5.87 -21.98 -11.78
C PRO A 73 -6.62 -20.72 -11.30
N PRO A 74 -7.90 -20.55 -11.67
CA PRO A 74 -8.68 -19.38 -11.29
C PRO A 74 -8.82 -19.22 -9.77
N PHE A 75 -8.82 -20.31 -9.00
CA PHE A 75 -8.86 -20.24 -7.54
C PHE A 75 -7.60 -19.59 -6.95
N LEU A 76 -6.41 -19.87 -7.50
CA LEU A 76 -5.14 -19.28 -7.08
C LEU A 76 -5.10 -17.77 -7.38
N SER A 77 -5.63 -17.35 -8.53
CA SER A 77 -5.77 -15.93 -8.85
C SER A 77 -6.71 -15.18 -7.89
N ALA A 78 -7.79 -15.83 -7.44
CA ALA A 78 -8.72 -15.23 -6.48
C ALA A 78 -8.11 -15.14 -5.07
N SER A 79 -7.28 -16.11 -4.67
CA SER A 79 -6.60 -16.11 -3.37
C SER A 79 -5.69 -14.89 -3.18
N TRP A 80 -5.04 -14.41 -4.24
CA TRP A 80 -4.19 -13.22 -4.14
C TRP A 80 -4.99 -11.98 -3.73
N ALA A 81 -6.14 -11.72 -4.37
CA ALA A 81 -7.00 -10.58 -4.03
C ALA A 81 -7.44 -10.62 -2.55
N VAL A 82 -7.80 -11.80 -2.05
CA VAL A 82 -8.17 -12.00 -0.64
C VAL A 82 -6.97 -11.76 0.29
N ALA A 83 -5.80 -12.30 -0.06
CA ALA A 83 -4.58 -12.16 0.74
C ALA A 83 -4.16 -10.69 0.87
N ILE A 84 -4.17 -9.93 -0.23
CA ILE A 84 -3.82 -8.50 -0.24
C ILE A 84 -4.84 -7.70 0.58
N GLY A 85 -6.14 -8.02 0.44
CA GLY A 85 -7.20 -7.36 1.20
C GLY A 85 -7.04 -7.58 2.71
N LEU A 86 -6.78 -8.81 3.14
CA LEU A 86 -6.56 -9.15 4.54
C LEU A 86 -5.26 -8.53 5.08
N PHE A 87 -4.21 -8.47 4.25
CA PHE A 87 -2.94 -7.84 4.60
C PHE A 87 -3.09 -6.33 4.81
N LEU A 88 -3.78 -5.62 3.90
CA LEU A 88 -4.07 -4.20 4.04
C LEU A 88 -4.99 -3.91 5.23
N LEU A 89 -5.98 -4.78 5.50
CA LEU A 89 -6.80 -4.69 6.70
C LEU A 89 -5.93 -4.78 7.96
N PHE A 90 -4.99 -5.73 8.01
CA PHE A 90 -4.09 -5.89 9.15
C PHE A 90 -3.22 -4.65 9.39
N ILE A 91 -2.62 -4.09 8.33
CA ILE A 91 -1.85 -2.84 8.43
C ILE A 91 -2.73 -1.69 8.90
N GLY A 92 -3.97 -1.59 8.39
CA GLY A 92 -4.95 -0.59 8.82
C GLY A 92 -5.28 -0.71 10.30
N MET A 93 -5.53 -1.93 10.80
CA MET A 93 -5.77 -2.20 12.22
C MET A 93 -4.56 -1.89 13.10
N ALA A 94 -3.34 -2.16 12.61
CA ALA A 94 -2.12 -1.84 13.33
C ALA A 94 -1.92 -0.32 13.47
N ASN A 95 -2.10 0.43 12.36
CA ASN A 95 -2.01 1.89 12.37
C ASN A 95 -3.12 2.55 13.22
N ALA A 96 -4.30 1.93 13.30
CA ALA A 96 -5.40 2.39 14.14
C ALA A 96 -5.19 2.11 15.64
N GLY A 97 -4.19 1.30 16.01
CA GLY A 97 -3.99 0.85 17.38
C GLY A 97 -4.98 -0.21 17.84
N ILE A 98 -5.69 -0.87 16.91
CA ILE A 98 -6.57 -2.02 17.20
C ILE A 98 -5.74 -3.29 17.40
N SER A 99 -4.66 -3.42 16.63
CA SER A 99 -3.71 -4.54 16.66
C SER A 99 -2.34 -4.02 17.07
N LEU A 100 -1.81 -4.49 18.19
CA LEU A 100 -0.47 -4.13 18.65
C LEU A 100 0.50 -5.30 18.44
N PRO A 101 1.78 -5.02 18.11
CA PRO A 101 2.81 -6.05 18.04
C PRO A 101 2.87 -6.76 19.39
N GLY A 102 2.69 -8.07 19.37
CA GLY A 102 2.54 -8.84 20.58
C GLY A 102 3.86 -9.31 21.20
N ILE A 103 3.71 -10.00 22.33
CA ILE A 103 4.78 -10.58 23.15
C ILE A 103 5.14 -11.99 22.63
N PRO A 104 6.31 -12.56 22.99
CA PRO A 104 6.68 -13.92 22.57
C PRO A 104 5.58 -14.94 22.93
N GLY A 105 5.00 -15.59 21.92
CA GLY A 105 3.89 -16.55 22.06
C GLY A 105 2.52 -16.05 21.58
N ALA A 106 2.34 -14.74 21.43
CA ALA A 106 1.15 -14.14 20.83
C ALA A 106 1.59 -13.04 19.84
N PRO A 107 1.60 -13.30 18.52
CA PRO A 107 2.09 -12.34 17.53
C PRO A 107 1.32 -11.01 17.52
N VAL A 108 0.07 -11.02 18.01
CA VAL A 108 -0.85 -9.88 17.99
C VAL A 108 -1.55 -9.77 19.34
N VAL A 109 -1.59 -8.56 19.90
CA VAL A 109 -2.35 -8.23 21.10
C VAL A 109 -3.42 -7.21 20.75
N ALA A 110 -4.62 -7.39 21.30
CA ALA A 110 -5.70 -6.43 21.13
C ALA A 110 -5.34 -5.10 21.81
N GLY A 111 -5.47 -4.00 21.07
CA GLY A 111 -5.21 -2.67 21.60
C GLY A 111 -6.31 -2.17 22.54
N ASN A 112 -6.12 -0.95 23.06
CA ASN A 112 -7.10 -0.34 23.95
C ASN A 112 -8.30 0.20 23.14
N PHE A 113 -9.42 -0.53 23.17
CA PHE A 113 -10.68 -0.14 22.52
C PHE A 113 -11.34 1.11 23.10
N SER A 114 -10.95 1.53 24.31
CA SER A 114 -11.40 2.79 24.91
C SER A 114 -10.58 3.99 24.44
N SER A 115 -9.54 3.78 23.64
CA SER A 115 -8.78 4.89 23.05
C SER A 115 -9.62 5.60 21.99
N LEU A 116 -9.56 6.94 22.00
CA LEU A 116 -10.35 7.76 21.09
C LEU A 116 -10.03 7.48 19.61
N ASN A 117 -8.77 7.15 19.31
CA ASN A 117 -8.32 6.79 17.96
C ASN A 117 -9.05 5.55 17.42
N VAL A 118 -9.14 4.48 18.22
CA VAL A 118 -9.83 3.24 17.82
C VAL A 118 -11.32 3.50 17.60
N ILE A 119 -11.95 4.33 18.44
CA ILE A 119 -13.36 4.68 18.31
C ILE A 119 -13.63 5.42 17.00
N VAL A 120 -12.78 6.39 16.62
CA VAL A 120 -12.93 7.14 15.35
C VAL A 120 -12.81 6.21 14.15
N VAL A 121 -11.83 5.29 14.17
CA VAL A 121 -11.64 4.31 13.09
C VAL A 121 -12.83 3.36 12.99
N LEU A 122 -13.35 2.86 14.11
CA LEU A 122 -14.52 1.98 14.12
C LEU A 122 -15.78 2.68 13.61
N VAL A 123 -16.05 3.91 14.05
CA VAL A 123 -17.17 4.72 13.54
C VAL A 123 -17.02 4.93 12.04
N GLY A 124 -15.81 5.27 11.59
CA GLY A 124 -15.49 5.41 10.18
C GLY A 124 -15.76 4.17 9.34
N LEU A 125 -15.31 3.03 9.84
CA LEU A 125 -15.50 1.74 9.20
C LEU A 125 -16.99 1.41 9.10
N VAL A 126 -17.76 1.60 10.17
CA VAL A 126 -19.21 1.38 10.18
C VAL A 126 -19.93 2.30 9.20
N VAL A 127 -19.60 3.60 9.17
CA VAL A 127 -20.18 4.56 8.22
C VAL A 127 -19.89 4.15 6.77
N THR A 128 -18.64 3.78 6.49
CA THR A 128 -18.23 3.33 5.15
C THR A 128 -18.97 2.06 4.74
N LEU A 129 -19.07 1.07 5.64
CA LEU A 129 -19.79 -0.18 5.39
C LEU A 129 -21.28 0.06 5.16
N TYR A 130 -21.90 0.92 5.97
CA TYR A 130 -23.31 1.28 5.85
C TYR A 130 -23.62 1.94 4.49
N LEU A 131 -22.79 2.92 4.08
CA LEU A 131 -22.94 3.59 2.78
C LEU A 131 -22.69 2.63 1.61
N LEU A 132 -21.81 1.65 1.79
CA LEU A 132 -21.55 0.60 0.81
C LEU A 132 -22.75 -0.33 0.64
N ILE A 133 -23.40 -0.74 1.74
CA ILE A 133 -24.65 -1.52 1.71
C ILE A 133 -25.77 -0.72 1.01
N LYS A 134 -25.84 0.59 1.27
CA LYS A 134 -26.78 1.50 0.60
C LYS A 134 -26.43 1.81 -0.87
N ARG A 135 -25.34 1.26 -1.40
CA ARG A 135 -24.87 1.45 -2.79
C ARG A 135 -24.74 2.91 -3.21
N VAL A 136 -24.32 3.79 -2.29
CA VAL A 136 -24.09 5.20 -2.59
C VAL A 136 -22.81 5.35 -3.43
N LEU A 137 -22.91 6.08 -4.54
CA LEU A 137 -21.75 6.42 -5.38
C LEU A 137 -20.76 7.26 -4.56
N GLY A 138 -19.55 6.73 -4.32
CA GLY A 138 -18.54 7.41 -3.51
C GLY A 138 -18.57 7.08 -2.01
N SER A 139 -19.21 5.98 -1.60
CA SER A 139 -19.26 5.50 -0.21
C SER A 139 -17.91 5.54 0.53
N ILE A 140 -16.83 5.11 -0.14
CA ILE A 140 -15.46 5.13 0.41
C ILE A 140 -14.96 6.57 0.63
N LEU A 141 -15.17 7.47 -0.34
CA LEU A 141 -14.76 8.88 -0.21
C LEU A 141 -15.50 9.58 0.91
N ILE A 142 -16.82 9.36 1.00
CA ILE A 142 -17.64 9.92 2.07
C ILE A 142 -17.17 9.38 3.43
N GLY A 143 -16.88 8.08 3.51
CA GLY A 143 -16.30 7.47 4.72
C GLY A 143 -15.01 8.15 5.18
N ILE A 144 -14.08 8.40 4.25
CA ILE A 144 -12.81 9.10 4.53
C ILE A 144 -13.06 10.54 4.98
N VAL A 145 -13.98 11.25 4.35
CA VAL A 145 -14.30 12.64 4.73
C VAL A 145 -14.93 12.68 6.12
N VAL A 146 -15.85 11.76 6.43
CA VAL A 146 -16.50 11.69 7.74
C VAL A 146 -15.48 11.37 8.83
N THR A 147 -14.58 10.40 8.63
CA THR A 147 -13.53 10.10 9.62
C THR A 147 -12.55 11.24 9.80
N MET A 148 -12.19 11.93 8.71
CA MET A 148 -11.34 13.11 8.76
C MET A 148 -11.97 14.23 9.59
N VAL A 149 -13.24 14.53 9.35
CA VAL A 149 -13.97 15.57 10.09
C VAL A 149 -14.11 15.19 11.57
N LEU A 150 -14.46 13.93 11.87
CA LEU A 150 -14.54 13.44 13.25
C LEU A 150 -13.18 13.52 13.97
N GLY A 151 -12.10 13.10 13.30
CA GLY A 151 -10.74 13.21 13.84
C GLY A 151 -10.34 14.66 14.11
N PHE A 152 -10.72 15.59 13.23
CA PHE A 152 -10.44 17.02 13.38
C PHE A 152 -11.19 17.64 14.57
N ILE A 153 -12.48 17.33 14.72
CA ILE A 153 -13.29 17.81 15.85
C ILE A 153 -12.71 17.30 17.18
N LEU A 154 -12.32 16.03 17.24
CA LEU A 154 -11.77 15.43 18.46
C LEU A 154 -10.37 15.94 18.79
N GLY A 155 -9.55 16.21 17.77
CA GLY A 155 -8.28 16.90 17.93
C GLY A 155 -8.44 18.34 18.45
N PHE A 156 -9.49 19.05 18.01
CA PHE A 156 -9.82 20.40 18.52
C PHE A 156 -10.25 20.40 19.99
N LEU A 157 -10.88 19.31 20.46
CA LEU A 157 -11.31 19.13 21.85
C LEU A 157 -10.17 18.71 22.81
N GLY A 158 -8.92 18.72 22.34
CA GLY A 158 -7.73 18.43 23.16
C GLY A 158 -7.43 16.94 23.33
N PHE A 159 -8.16 16.06 22.64
CA PHE A 159 -7.90 14.62 22.66
C PHE A 159 -7.14 14.19 21.39
N GLY A 160 -5.88 14.62 21.26
CA GLY A 160 -4.99 14.23 20.15
C GLY A 160 -4.19 15.40 19.57
N GLU A 161 -3.35 15.15 18.55
CA GLU A 161 -2.70 16.24 17.81
C GLU A 161 -3.76 17.00 17.00
N SER A 162 -4.07 18.22 17.43
CA SER A 162 -5.16 19.06 16.92
C SER A 162 -5.01 19.51 15.47
N PHE A 163 -3.81 19.34 14.91
CA PHE A 163 -3.47 19.69 13.53
C PHE A 163 -2.38 18.76 13.01
N PRO A 164 -2.39 18.36 11.73
CA PRO A 164 -1.15 17.99 11.09
C PRO A 164 -0.20 19.20 11.23
N LYS A 165 0.94 19.01 11.92
CA LYS A 165 1.93 20.08 12.19
C LYS A 165 2.46 20.77 10.93
N ALA A 166 2.14 20.24 9.75
CA ALA A 166 2.31 20.88 8.46
C ALA A 166 1.04 20.74 7.62
N VAL A 167 0.61 21.81 6.96
CA VAL A 167 -0.30 21.72 5.81
C VAL A 167 0.38 20.78 4.81
N PRO A 168 -0.26 19.68 4.35
CA PRO A 168 0.28 18.87 3.28
C PRO A 168 0.48 19.81 2.09
N GLN A 169 1.73 20.08 1.73
CA GLN A 169 2.00 20.95 0.60
C GLN A 169 1.32 20.30 -0.62
N VAL A 170 0.39 21.04 -1.26
CA VAL A 170 -0.41 20.55 -2.41
C VAL A 170 0.51 20.01 -3.51
N PHE A 171 1.67 20.65 -3.64
CA PHE A 171 2.86 20.09 -4.23
C PHE A 171 3.75 19.69 -3.06
N GLY A 172 3.81 18.39 -2.72
CA GLY A 172 4.78 17.91 -1.74
C GLY A 172 6.18 18.42 -2.08
N PRO A 173 7.15 18.38 -1.15
CA PRO A 173 8.53 18.70 -1.47
C PRO A 173 8.88 17.97 -2.77
N LEU A 174 9.41 18.72 -3.75
CA LEU A 174 9.79 18.16 -5.05
C LEU A 174 10.52 16.84 -4.77
N PRO A 175 10.16 15.73 -5.44
CA PRO A 175 10.82 14.47 -5.17
C PRO A 175 12.31 14.72 -5.23
N ASN A 176 13.02 14.34 -4.18
CA ASN A 176 14.46 14.46 -4.13
C ASN A 176 15.03 13.41 -5.09
N TRP A 177 14.86 13.64 -6.40
CA TRP A 177 15.28 12.73 -7.45
C TRP A 177 16.78 12.43 -7.29
N GLY A 178 17.58 13.36 -6.75
CA GLY A 178 18.99 13.10 -6.44
C GLY A 178 19.26 12.01 -5.39
N GLU A 179 18.30 11.67 -4.52
CA GLU A 179 18.48 10.63 -3.51
C GLU A 179 17.98 9.25 -3.96
N VAL A 180 17.00 9.19 -4.87
CA VAL A 180 16.34 7.95 -5.31
C VAL A 180 16.73 7.55 -6.74
N PHE A 181 17.01 8.53 -7.61
CA PHE A 181 17.39 8.28 -8.99
C PHE A 181 18.85 7.78 -9.02
N LEU A 182 19.08 6.60 -9.59
CA LEU A 182 20.39 5.94 -9.76
C LEU A 182 21.11 5.38 -8.52
N LYS A 183 20.52 5.40 -7.31
CA LYS A 183 21.03 4.60 -6.17
C LYS A 183 20.54 3.13 -6.18
N LEU A 184 20.47 2.54 -7.37
CA LEU A 184 20.12 1.14 -7.56
C LEU A 184 21.38 0.31 -7.30
N ASP A 185 21.42 -0.41 -6.19
CA ASP A 185 22.51 -1.37 -5.95
C ASP A 185 22.17 -2.70 -6.63
N ILE A 186 22.51 -2.78 -7.92
CA ILE A 186 22.29 -3.95 -8.77
C ILE A 186 23.24 -5.09 -8.38
N VAL A 187 24.42 -4.76 -7.83
CA VAL A 187 25.43 -5.75 -7.43
C VAL A 187 25.01 -6.44 -6.14
N GLY A 188 24.49 -5.68 -5.16
CA GLY A 188 23.88 -6.23 -3.95
C GLY A 188 22.60 -7.02 -4.23
N ALA A 189 21.81 -6.60 -5.23
CA ALA A 189 20.60 -7.31 -5.64
C ALA A 189 20.90 -8.70 -6.26
N LEU A 190 22.06 -8.87 -6.90
CA LEU A 190 22.47 -10.13 -7.52
C LEU A 190 22.99 -11.18 -6.52
N SER A 191 23.14 -10.82 -5.25
CA SER A 191 23.41 -11.78 -4.18
C SER A 191 22.26 -12.77 -4.06
N THR A 192 22.55 -14.07 -4.13
CA THR A 192 21.57 -15.17 -4.05
C THR A 192 20.69 -15.12 -2.80
N VAL A 193 21.16 -14.49 -1.73
CA VAL A 193 20.41 -14.32 -0.46
C VAL A 193 19.25 -13.33 -0.61
N VAL A 194 19.37 -12.38 -1.53
CA VAL A 194 18.39 -11.30 -1.73
C VAL A 194 17.53 -11.55 -2.96
N LEU A 195 18.10 -12.16 -4.00
CA LEU A 195 17.43 -12.35 -5.29
C LEU A 195 16.29 -13.39 -5.23
N ILE A 196 16.49 -14.51 -4.53
CA ILE A 196 15.55 -15.65 -4.49
C ILE A 196 14.25 -15.36 -3.72
N PRO A 197 14.25 -14.65 -2.56
CA PRO A 197 13.00 -14.35 -1.86
C PRO A 197 12.18 -13.20 -2.48
N ILE A 198 12.74 -12.46 -3.44
CA ILE A 198 12.11 -11.25 -4.02
C ILE A 198 11.52 -11.49 -5.42
N ILE A 199 12.07 -12.45 -6.19
CA ILE A 199 11.61 -12.83 -7.55
C ILE A 199 10.65 -14.02 -7.47
#